data_AF-A0AAE6P099-F1
#
_entry.id   AF-A0AAE6P099-F1
#
_cell.length_a   1.000
_cell.length_b   1.000
_cell.length_c   1.000
_cell.angle_alpha   90.00
_cell.angle_beta   90.00
_cell.angle_gamma   90.00
#
_symmetry.space_group_name_H-M   'P 1'
#
loop_
_entity.id
_entity.type
_entity.pdbx_description
1 polymer ?
#
loop_
_entity_poly.entity_id
_entity_poly.type
_entity_poly.pdbx_seq_one_letter_code
_entity_poly.pdbx_strand_id
1 'polypeptide(L)'
;MDNTKFCVKCGKKIGRDVKFCPYCGAEQPSSNNEVKSNHPNHPNNYNQNKGHSTTSVIITSLVLVVLLLAGISFGGYKYYESRGSTSPNEIMKWAYTNSKTDILSMIVMVGNDYEDYAKEFYSKKDAENFAADKIMDQKNMVLMKNKYTNRYLFNYNGHKVYMLRMYDKLSNKYIETVFAPKQPFSNKRTFSKVLIYPKEMNGIDKAAESGTIYTPKYYMEHFKK
;
A
#
# COMPACT_ATOMS: atom_id res chain seq x y z
N MET A 1 12.52 4.28 -58.78
CA MET A 1 11.15 3.90 -58.36
C MET A 1 11.23 3.44 -56.92
N ASP A 2 10.61 4.17 -55.99
CA ASP A 2 10.75 3.88 -54.56
C ASP A 2 9.93 2.65 -54.16
N ASN A 3 10.61 1.55 -53.78
CA ASN A 3 9.99 0.28 -53.40
C ASN A 3 9.48 0.29 -51.93
N THR A 4 8.56 1.20 -51.62
CA THR A 4 8.08 1.42 -50.25
C THR A 4 6.57 1.58 -50.18
N LYS A 5 5.96 1.15 -49.06
CA LYS A 5 4.55 1.34 -48.72
C LYS A 5 4.44 1.92 -47.30
N PHE A 6 3.25 2.40 -46.91
CA PHE A 6 2.99 2.82 -45.52
C PHE A 6 2.35 1.67 -44.73
N CYS A 7 2.73 1.52 -43.47
CA CYS A 7 2.15 0.52 -42.58
C CYS A 7 0.67 0.81 -42.34
N VAL A 8 -0.19 -0.20 -42.56
CA VAL A 8 -1.65 -0.09 -42.39
C VAL A 8 -2.09 0.20 -40.95
N LYS A 9 -1.21 -0.02 -39.95
CA LYS A 9 -1.52 0.18 -38.52
C LYS A 9 -0.92 1.47 -37.94
N CYS A 10 0.33 1.81 -38.27
CA CYS A 10 1.04 2.93 -37.64
C CYS A 10 1.45 4.06 -38.59
N GLY A 11 1.18 3.95 -39.89
CA GLY A 11 1.45 5.01 -40.88
C GLY A 11 2.92 5.28 -41.19
N LYS A 12 3.87 4.50 -40.64
CA LYS A 12 5.31 4.64 -40.97
C LYS A 12 5.64 4.01 -42.34
N LYS A 13 6.57 4.62 -43.06
CA LYS A 13 7.09 4.12 -44.36
C LYS A 13 7.92 2.85 -44.13
N ILE A 14 7.63 1.79 -44.87
CA ILE A 14 8.23 0.45 -44.78
C ILE A 14 8.50 -0.10 -46.19
N GLY A 15 9.32 -1.14 -46.31
CA GLY A 15 9.55 -1.81 -47.59
C GLY A 15 8.27 -2.47 -48.14
N ARG A 16 8.11 -2.56 -49.46
CA ARG A 16 6.88 -3.09 -50.08
C ARG A 16 6.66 -4.58 -49.76
N ASP A 17 7.74 -5.33 -49.64
CA ASP A 17 7.75 -6.80 -49.52
C ASP A 17 7.87 -7.30 -48.06
N VAL A 18 7.86 -6.39 -47.08
CA VAL A 18 7.91 -6.81 -45.67
C VAL A 18 6.57 -7.40 -45.25
N LYS A 19 6.61 -8.61 -44.68
CA LYS A 19 5.43 -9.30 -44.14
C LYS A 19 4.98 -8.73 -42.80
N PHE A 20 5.91 -8.19 -42.00
CA PHE A 20 5.61 -7.57 -40.71
C PHE A 20 6.26 -6.19 -40.60
N CYS A 21 5.55 -5.23 -40.00
CA CYS A 21 6.08 -3.89 -39.77
C CYS A 21 7.15 -3.90 -38.68
N PRO A 22 8.40 -3.46 -38.95
CA PRO A 22 9.48 -3.48 -37.94
C PRO A 22 9.23 -2.51 -36.78
N TYR A 23 8.33 -1.55 -36.93
CA TYR A 23 8.05 -0.55 -35.90
C TYR A 23 6.91 -0.90 -34.95
N CYS A 24 5.96 -1.73 -35.38
CA CYS A 24 4.77 -2.05 -34.57
C CYS A 24 4.35 -3.52 -34.59
N GLY A 25 5.07 -4.37 -35.32
CA GLY A 25 4.83 -5.82 -35.41
C GLY A 25 3.60 -6.23 -36.23
N ALA A 26 2.84 -5.28 -36.80
CA ALA A 26 1.63 -5.61 -37.54
C ALA A 26 1.93 -6.34 -38.87
N GLU A 27 1.23 -7.43 -39.14
CA GLU A 27 1.28 -8.13 -40.42
C GLU A 27 0.79 -7.22 -41.56
N GLN A 28 1.45 -7.29 -42.71
CA GLN A 28 1.17 -6.47 -43.88
C GLN A 28 0.67 -7.36 -45.02
N PRO A 29 -0.33 -6.93 -45.80
CA PRO A 29 -0.80 -7.68 -46.95
C PRO A 29 0.32 -7.85 -47.98
N SER A 30 0.53 -9.10 -48.40
CA SER A 30 1.46 -9.50 -49.46
C SER A 30 0.82 -9.26 -50.83
N SER A 31 1.46 -8.48 -51.69
CA SER A 31 1.01 -8.30 -53.07
C SER A 31 1.54 -9.43 -53.97
N ASN A 32 0.87 -10.58 -53.98
CA ASN A 32 1.09 -11.59 -55.02
C ASN A 32 0.09 -11.36 -56.16
N ASN A 33 0.54 -10.66 -57.20
CA ASN A 33 0.03 -10.88 -58.54
C ASN A 33 0.81 -12.06 -59.12
N GLU A 34 0.24 -13.27 -59.05
CA GLU A 34 0.69 -14.39 -59.89
C GLU A 34 -0.41 -14.78 -60.86
N VAL A 35 -0.07 -14.60 -62.14
CA VAL A 35 -0.79 -15.04 -63.33
C VAL A 35 -0.75 -16.57 -63.41
N LYS A 36 -1.91 -17.25 -63.48
CA LYS A 36 -2.03 -18.64 -63.98
C LYS A 36 -3.32 -18.87 -64.79
N SER A 37 -3.17 -18.81 -66.12
CA SER A 37 -3.61 -19.75 -67.18
C SER A 37 -4.88 -20.64 -67.05
N ASN A 38 -5.85 -20.39 -67.95
CA ASN A 38 -6.69 -21.28 -68.81
C ASN A 38 -7.44 -22.55 -68.30
N HIS A 39 -8.79 -22.45 -68.24
CA HIS A 39 -9.91 -23.31 -68.78
C HIS A 39 -10.07 -24.82 -68.39
N PRO A 40 -11.26 -25.50 -68.46
CA PRO A 40 -12.68 -25.08 -68.34
C PRO A 40 -13.65 -26.00 -67.51
N ASN A 41 -14.87 -25.47 -67.31
CA ASN A 41 -16.21 -26.12 -67.28
C ASN A 41 -16.80 -26.89 -66.07
N HIS A 42 -18.05 -26.47 -65.78
CA HIS A 42 -19.21 -27.18 -65.20
C HIS A 42 -19.31 -27.27 -63.66
N PRO A 43 -20.52 -27.41 -63.07
CA PRO A 43 -21.30 -26.27 -62.57
C PRO A 43 -21.87 -26.55 -61.16
N ASN A 44 -22.81 -25.69 -60.79
CA ASN A 44 -23.87 -25.89 -59.80
C ASN A 44 -23.57 -25.52 -58.35
N ASN A 45 -24.47 -24.64 -57.90
CA ASN A 45 -25.10 -24.62 -56.59
C ASN A 45 -24.17 -24.60 -55.39
N TYR A 46 -24.15 -23.48 -54.68
CA TYR A 46 -25.10 -23.31 -53.59
C TYR A 46 -24.98 -21.89 -53.01
N ASN A 47 -26.13 -21.37 -52.62
CA ASN A 47 -26.37 -20.17 -51.84
C ASN A 47 -25.27 -19.82 -50.82
N GLN A 48 -24.98 -18.52 -50.65
CA GLN A 48 -25.68 -17.72 -49.63
C GLN A 48 -25.21 -16.26 -49.71
N ASN A 49 -26.10 -15.40 -50.22
CA ASN A 49 -26.12 -14.01 -49.81
C ASN A 49 -26.40 -13.96 -48.31
N LYS A 50 -25.40 -13.59 -47.51
CA LYS A 50 -25.58 -13.06 -46.16
C LYS A 50 -24.70 -11.82 -46.12
N GLY A 51 -25.25 -10.61 -46.29
CA GLY A 51 -26.27 -10.06 -45.40
C GLY A 51 -25.55 -9.59 -44.14
N HIS A 52 -25.03 -8.36 -44.19
CA HIS A 52 -24.37 -7.71 -43.06
C HIS A 52 -25.34 -7.66 -41.88
N SER A 53 -25.14 -8.54 -40.90
CA SER A 53 -25.91 -8.61 -39.68
C SER A 53 -25.33 -7.65 -38.63
N THR A 54 -26.14 -6.66 -38.27
CA THR A 54 -25.92 -5.66 -37.22
C THR A 54 -25.77 -6.24 -35.81
N THR A 55 -25.85 -7.57 -35.64
CA THR A 55 -25.67 -8.26 -34.37
C THR A 55 -24.20 -8.43 -33.98
N SER A 56 -23.26 -8.42 -34.93
CA SER A 56 -21.81 -8.49 -34.62
C SER A 56 -21.22 -7.19 -34.06
N VAL A 57 -21.83 -6.04 -34.35
CA VAL A 57 -21.36 -4.74 -33.84
C VAL A 57 -21.77 -4.55 -32.37
N ILE A 58 -22.94 -5.06 -31.98
CA ILE A 58 -23.43 -4.95 -30.59
C ILE A 58 -22.61 -5.83 -29.64
N ILE A 59 -22.25 -7.06 -30.06
CA ILE A 59 -21.46 -7.99 -29.24
C ILE A 59 -20.02 -7.48 -29.06
N THR A 60 -19.39 -6.98 -30.13
CA THR A 60 -18.03 -6.40 -30.03
C THR A 60 -18.02 -5.14 -29.17
N SER A 61 -19.06 -4.31 -29.25
CA SER A 61 -19.23 -3.13 -28.38
C SER A 61 -19.41 -3.52 -26.92
N LEU A 62 -20.26 -4.50 -26.61
CA LEU A 62 -20.46 -5.02 -25.25
C LEU A 62 -19.18 -5.64 -24.67
N VAL A 63 -18.44 -6.42 -25.46
CA VAL A 63 -17.17 -7.02 -25.02
C VAL A 63 -16.12 -5.94 -24.75
N LEU A 64 -16.03 -4.90 -25.59
CA LEU A 64 -15.14 -3.77 -25.34
C LEU A 64 -15.54 -2.98 -24.09
N VAL A 65 -16.82 -2.74 -23.86
CA VAL A 65 -17.31 -2.07 -22.64
C VAL A 65 -17.01 -2.92 -21.40
N VAL A 66 -17.23 -4.24 -21.45
CA VAL A 66 -16.89 -5.14 -20.34
C VAL A 66 -15.39 -5.20 -20.11
N LEU A 67 -14.56 -5.21 -21.15
CA LEU A 67 -13.10 -5.16 -21.02
C LEU A 67 -12.59 -3.81 -20.51
N LEU A 68 -13.24 -2.70 -20.85
CA LEU A 68 -12.93 -1.38 -20.30
C LEU A 68 -13.36 -1.28 -18.84
N LEU A 69 -14.55 -1.77 -18.47
CA LEU A 69 -15.01 -1.83 -17.09
C LEU A 69 -14.16 -2.79 -16.25
N ALA A 70 -13.79 -3.95 -16.79
CA ALA A 70 -12.87 -4.88 -16.17
C ALA A 70 -11.46 -4.28 -16.09
N GLY A 71 -10.96 -3.60 -17.12
CA GLY A 71 -9.67 -2.93 -17.14
C GLY A 71 -9.58 -1.76 -16.14
N ILE A 72 -10.66 -1.01 -15.94
CA ILE A 72 -10.78 0.00 -14.88
C ILE A 72 -10.85 -0.69 -13.51
N SER A 73 -11.56 -1.82 -13.41
CA SER A 73 -11.69 -2.61 -12.18
C SER A 73 -10.43 -3.41 -11.81
N PHE A 74 -9.55 -3.71 -12.77
CA PHE A 74 -8.33 -4.51 -12.56
C PHE A 74 -7.06 -3.64 -12.58
N GLY A 75 -7.06 -2.54 -13.36
CA GLY A 75 -5.92 -1.63 -13.51
C GLY A 75 -5.94 -0.43 -12.56
N GLY A 76 -7.12 0.05 -12.15
CA GLY A 76 -7.26 1.18 -11.22
C GLY A 76 -7.13 0.78 -9.74
N TYR A 77 -7.42 -0.48 -9.43
CA TYR A 77 -7.28 -1.03 -8.08
C TYR A 77 -5.87 -1.60 -7.91
N LYS A 78 -4.84 -0.75 -7.98
CA LYS A 78 -3.65 -1.06 -7.19
C LYS A 78 -4.09 -1.07 -5.73
N TYR A 79 -4.43 -2.26 -5.26
CA TYR A 79 -4.66 -2.56 -3.86
C TYR A 79 -3.49 -1.93 -3.11
N TYR A 80 -3.77 -0.87 -2.36
CA TYR A 80 -2.76 -0.18 -1.55
C TYR A 80 -2.40 -1.13 -0.42
N GLU A 81 -1.61 -2.15 -0.74
CA GLU A 81 -1.00 -3.01 0.25
C GLU A 81 0.20 -2.24 0.76
N SER A 82 0.00 -1.54 1.89
CA SER A 82 1.08 -0.81 2.53
C SER A 82 2.17 -1.84 2.84
N ARG A 83 3.30 -1.75 2.13
CA ARG A 83 4.43 -2.63 2.38
C ARG A 83 5.08 -2.32 3.73
N GLY A 84 4.67 -1.27 4.42
CA GLY A 84 5.23 -0.81 5.70
C GLY A 84 6.57 -0.12 5.51
N SER A 85 6.87 0.87 6.36
CA SER A 85 8.19 1.52 6.38
C SER A 85 9.21 0.62 7.09
N THR A 86 10.46 0.70 6.62
CA THR A 86 11.65 0.14 7.27
C THR A 86 12.37 1.20 8.11
N SER A 87 11.93 2.47 8.06
CA SER A 87 12.52 3.58 8.80
C SER A 87 11.74 3.80 10.10
N PRO A 88 12.31 3.49 11.27
CA PRO A 88 11.63 3.66 12.55
C PRO A 88 11.37 5.14 12.86
N ASN A 89 12.26 6.05 12.45
CA ASN A 89 12.10 7.49 12.66
C ASN A 89 10.95 8.08 11.84
N GLU A 90 10.74 7.60 10.60
CA GLU A 90 9.59 8.02 9.80
C GLU A 90 8.27 7.60 10.44
N ILE A 91 8.23 6.36 10.96
CA ILE A 91 7.06 5.83 11.64
C ILE A 91 6.78 6.63 12.90
N MET A 92 7.81 6.91 13.70
CA MET A 92 7.66 7.65 14.94
C MET A 92 7.21 9.09 14.70
N LYS A 93 7.77 9.76 13.68
CA LYS A 93 7.32 11.08 13.23
C LYS A 93 5.86 11.05 12.76
N TRP A 94 5.50 10.06 11.94
CA TRP A 94 4.13 9.89 11.46
C TRP A 94 3.14 9.65 12.60
N ALA A 95 3.51 8.80 13.55
CA ALA A 95 2.72 8.43 14.72
C ALA A 95 2.47 9.66 15.61
N TYR A 96 3.49 10.50 15.83
CA TYR A 96 3.31 11.78 16.49
C TYR A 96 2.27 12.66 15.78
N THR A 97 2.37 12.81 14.46
CA THR A 97 1.45 13.66 13.69
C THR A 97 0.00 13.15 13.68
N ASN A 98 -0.20 11.82 13.67
CA ASN A 98 -1.52 11.21 13.38
C ASN A 98 -2.16 10.46 14.56
N SER A 99 -1.39 10.20 15.62
CA SER A 99 -1.82 9.50 16.85
C SER A 99 -1.45 10.32 18.11
N LYS A 100 -1.24 11.64 17.93
CA LYS A 100 -0.74 12.58 18.94
C LYS A 100 -1.36 12.36 20.32
N THR A 101 -2.69 12.29 20.37
CA THR A 101 -3.45 12.16 21.63
C THR A 101 -3.15 10.86 22.35
N ASP A 102 -3.00 9.76 21.63
CA ASP A 102 -2.98 8.42 22.23
C ASP A 102 -1.57 8.06 22.68
N ILE A 103 -0.56 8.43 21.91
CA ILE A 103 0.84 8.20 22.31
C ILE A 103 1.20 9.13 23.47
N LEU A 104 0.78 10.41 23.42
CA LEU A 104 0.99 11.33 24.53
C LEU A 104 0.17 10.91 25.75
N SER A 105 -1.10 10.53 25.60
CA SER A 105 -1.91 10.09 26.73
C SER A 105 -1.37 8.82 27.35
N MET A 106 -0.79 7.90 26.57
CA MET A 106 -0.11 6.73 27.13
C MET A 106 1.17 7.10 27.88
N ILE A 107 2.00 7.99 27.33
CA ILE A 107 3.20 8.51 28.01
C ILE A 107 2.80 9.21 29.32
N VAL A 108 1.75 10.02 29.28
CA VAL A 108 1.22 10.80 30.41
C VAL A 108 0.51 9.90 31.42
N MET A 109 -0.32 8.95 31.01
CA MET A 109 -1.02 8.01 31.91
C MET A 109 -0.03 7.17 32.72
N VAL A 110 1.04 6.71 32.07
CA VAL A 110 2.15 6.00 32.73
C VAL A 110 2.99 6.94 33.61
N GLY A 111 2.91 8.25 33.36
CA GLY A 111 3.56 9.30 34.13
C GLY A 111 2.74 9.80 35.32
N ASN A 112 1.41 9.85 35.22
CA ASN A 112 0.51 10.42 36.22
C ASN A 112 0.48 9.62 37.52
N ASP A 113 0.74 8.30 37.47
CA ASP A 113 1.00 7.50 38.68
C ASP A 113 2.11 8.12 39.56
N TYR A 114 3.03 8.89 38.96
CA TYR A 114 4.13 9.56 39.66
C TYR A 114 3.78 10.97 40.14
N GLU A 115 2.87 11.67 39.46
CA GLU A 115 2.47 13.02 39.87
C GLU A 115 1.67 12.97 41.17
N ASP A 116 0.80 11.96 41.33
CA ASP A 116 0.05 11.73 42.56
C ASP A 116 0.97 11.26 43.71
N TYR A 117 1.99 10.45 43.42
CA TYR A 117 3.04 10.09 44.39
C TYR A 117 3.92 11.29 44.78
N ALA A 118 4.34 12.13 43.82
CA ALA A 118 5.24 13.25 44.08
C ALA A 118 4.56 14.41 44.82
N LYS A 119 3.25 14.62 44.62
CA LYS A 119 2.46 15.63 45.35
C LYS A 119 2.37 15.36 46.86
N GLU A 120 2.65 14.13 47.30
CA GLU A 120 2.74 13.78 48.72
C GLU A 120 4.03 14.30 49.38
N PHE A 121 5.08 14.56 48.59
CA PHE A 121 6.42 14.90 49.10
C PHE A 121 6.98 16.26 48.62
N TYR A 122 6.39 16.88 47.60
CA TYR A 122 6.91 18.10 46.96
C TYR A 122 5.83 19.16 46.73
N SER A 123 6.25 20.42 46.59
CA SER A 123 5.37 21.50 46.12
C SER A 123 4.85 21.18 44.72
N LYS A 124 3.64 21.64 44.34
CA LYS A 124 3.02 21.29 43.05
C LYS A 124 3.95 21.50 41.84
N LYS A 125 4.66 22.62 41.79
CA LYS A 125 5.57 22.97 40.68
C LYS A 125 6.85 22.12 40.69
N ASP A 126 7.35 21.77 41.86
CA ASP A 126 8.54 20.92 42.00
C ASP A 126 8.20 19.44 41.76
N ALA A 127 7.00 19.01 42.16
CA ALA A 127 6.45 17.70 41.83
C ALA A 127 6.28 17.54 40.32
N GLU A 128 5.75 18.55 39.63
CA GLU A 128 5.60 18.57 38.17
C GLU A 128 6.97 18.47 37.47
N ASN A 129 7.97 19.23 37.90
CA ASN A 129 9.31 19.19 37.32
C ASN A 129 10.08 17.89 37.64
N PHE A 130 10.00 17.40 38.87
CA PHE A 130 10.64 16.16 39.31
C PHE A 130 10.00 14.94 38.66
N ALA A 131 8.67 14.90 38.57
CA ALA A 131 7.95 13.86 37.86
C ALA A 131 8.35 13.87 36.39
N ALA A 132 8.37 15.03 35.72
CA ALA A 132 8.78 15.12 34.33
C ALA A 132 10.18 14.54 34.08
N ASP A 133 11.19 14.90 34.88
CA ASP A 133 12.56 14.38 34.69
C ASP A 133 12.67 12.88 35.01
N LYS A 134 12.05 12.38 36.08
CA LYS A 134 12.10 10.96 36.43
C LYS A 134 11.29 10.06 35.50
N ILE A 135 10.12 10.51 35.05
CA ILE A 135 9.29 9.79 34.08
C ILE A 135 10.09 9.57 32.79
N MET A 136 10.91 10.53 32.38
CA MET A 136 11.69 10.46 31.14
C MET A 136 12.87 9.48 31.23
N ASP A 137 13.43 9.26 32.43
CA ASP A 137 14.53 8.31 32.68
C ASP A 137 14.05 6.87 32.93
N GLN A 138 12.80 6.72 33.37
CA GLN A 138 12.26 5.44 33.81
C GLN A 138 11.44 4.70 32.76
N LYS A 139 11.10 5.33 31.64
CA LYS A 139 10.28 4.72 30.60
C LYS A 139 11.04 4.66 29.28
N ASN A 140 10.95 3.52 28.60
CA ASN A 140 11.48 3.35 27.25
C ASN A 140 10.34 2.93 26.32
N MET A 141 10.24 3.62 25.19
CA MET A 141 9.37 3.23 24.09
C MET A 141 10.16 2.34 23.14
N VAL A 142 9.57 1.23 22.72
CA VAL A 142 10.16 0.28 21.78
C VAL A 142 9.23 0.15 20.60
N LEU A 143 9.68 0.63 19.44
CA LEU A 143 8.96 0.40 18.20
C LEU A 143 9.25 -1.04 17.76
N MET A 144 8.22 -1.87 17.72
CA MET A 144 8.36 -3.31 17.49
C MET A 144 8.55 -3.60 16.01
N LYS A 145 9.45 -4.54 15.69
CA LYS A 145 9.79 -4.92 14.32
C LYS A 145 9.32 -6.35 14.06
N ASN A 146 8.78 -6.60 12.88
CA ASN A 146 8.40 -7.92 12.43
C ASN A 146 9.67 -8.66 11.97
N LYS A 147 10.09 -9.67 12.73
CA LYS A 147 11.32 -10.42 12.48
C LYS A 147 11.32 -11.22 11.18
N TYR A 148 10.14 -11.56 10.67
CA TYR A 148 10.00 -12.34 9.43
C TYR A 148 10.07 -11.47 8.18
N THR A 149 9.55 -10.23 8.25
CA THR A 149 9.51 -9.33 7.10
C THR A 149 10.60 -8.26 7.12
N ASN A 150 11.27 -8.09 8.26
CA ASN A 150 12.24 -7.03 8.52
C ASN A 150 11.62 -5.62 8.44
N ARG A 151 10.32 -5.49 8.77
CA ARG A 151 9.54 -4.25 8.69
C ARG A 151 8.78 -3.99 9.98
N TYR A 152 8.34 -2.76 10.20
CA TYR A 152 7.58 -2.41 11.42
C TYR A 152 6.07 -2.64 11.31
N LEU A 153 5.60 -3.29 10.24
CA LEU A 153 4.19 -3.47 9.94
C LEU A 153 3.72 -4.89 10.24
N PHE A 154 2.62 -5.00 10.97
CA PHE A 154 1.98 -6.23 11.39
C PHE A 154 0.55 -6.31 10.86
N ASN A 155 -0.02 -7.52 10.82
CA ASN A 155 -1.43 -7.72 10.55
C ASN A 155 -2.16 -8.01 11.87
N TYR A 156 -3.04 -7.11 12.27
CA TYR A 156 -3.87 -7.20 13.47
C TYR A 156 -5.35 -7.17 13.09
N ASN A 157 -6.08 -8.27 13.28
CA ASN A 157 -7.50 -8.37 12.96
C ASN A 157 -7.84 -7.89 11.52
N GLY A 158 -6.99 -8.22 10.54
CA GLY A 158 -7.16 -7.80 9.15
C GLY A 158 -6.64 -6.39 8.83
N HIS A 159 -6.13 -5.66 9.82
CA HIS A 159 -5.57 -4.32 9.66
C HIS A 159 -4.05 -4.34 9.67
N LYS A 160 -3.43 -3.59 8.75
CA LYS A 160 -2.00 -3.33 8.79
C LYS A 160 -1.72 -2.30 9.88
N VAL A 161 -0.94 -2.65 10.91
CA VAL A 161 -0.66 -1.78 12.06
C VAL A 161 0.83 -1.73 12.39
N TYR A 162 1.25 -0.64 13.00
CA TYR A 162 2.52 -0.53 13.71
C TYR A 162 2.27 -0.83 15.18
N MET A 163 3.24 -1.47 15.84
CA MET A 163 3.15 -1.81 17.25
C MET A 163 4.21 -1.05 18.04
N LEU A 164 3.77 -0.43 19.12
CA LEU A 164 4.59 0.31 20.07
C LEU A 164 4.43 -0.32 21.45
N ARG A 165 5.54 -0.72 22.05
CA ARG A 165 5.59 -1.28 23.40
C ARG A 165 6.31 -0.30 24.30
N MET A 166 5.73 0.04 25.44
CA MET A 166 6.36 0.88 26.45
C MET A 166 6.66 0.03 27.67
N TYR A 167 7.91 0.05 28.11
CA TYR A 167 8.30 -0.59 29.37
C TYR A 167 8.25 0.44 30.49
N ASP A 168 7.47 0.12 31.51
CA ASP A 168 7.44 0.85 32.76
C ASP A 168 8.31 0.13 33.79
N LYS A 169 9.47 0.72 34.09
CA LYS A 169 10.40 0.21 35.12
C LYS A 169 9.82 0.24 36.54
N LEU A 170 8.89 1.15 36.84
CA LEU A 170 8.31 1.30 38.18
C LEU A 170 7.27 0.22 38.46
N SER A 171 6.32 0.07 37.55
CA SER A 171 5.26 -0.95 37.70
C SER A 171 5.71 -2.33 37.22
N ASN A 172 6.91 -2.43 36.64
CA ASN A 172 7.45 -3.62 36.00
C ASN A 172 6.46 -4.24 34.98
N LYS A 173 5.80 -3.38 34.21
CA LYS A 173 4.76 -3.77 33.24
C LYS A 173 5.07 -3.23 31.86
N TYR A 174 4.53 -3.91 30.86
CA TYR A 174 4.49 -3.42 29.50
C TYR A 174 3.10 -2.90 29.20
N ILE A 175 3.03 -1.74 28.55
CA ILE A 175 1.81 -1.25 27.92
C ILE A 175 2.04 -1.23 26.42
N GLU A 176 1.10 -1.76 25.67
CA GLU A 176 1.18 -1.85 24.23
C GLU A 176 0.09 -1.05 23.56
N THR A 177 0.44 -0.48 22.40
CA THR A 177 -0.54 0.13 21.52
C THR A 177 -0.23 -0.21 20.09
N VAL A 178 -1.29 -0.30 19.29
CA VAL A 178 -1.20 -0.46 17.84
C VAL A 178 -1.83 0.72 17.15
N PHE A 179 -1.20 1.18 16.08
CA PHE A 179 -1.74 2.23 15.23
C PHE A 179 -1.66 1.88 13.75
N ALA A 180 -2.73 2.19 12.99
CA ALA A 180 -2.78 1.91 11.55
C ALA A 180 -2.38 3.14 10.71
N PRO A 181 -1.63 2.98 9.61
CA PRO A 181 -1.38 4.08 8.68
C PRO A 181 -2.70 4.59 8.09
N LYS A 182 -2.79 5.91 7.92
CA LYS A 182 -3.90 6.54 7.20
C LYS A 182 -3.91 6.04 5.75
N GLN A 183 -5.05 5.54 5.29
CA GLN A 183 -5.19 5.15 3.89
C GLN A 183 -5.29 6.41 3.02
N PRO A 184 -4.55 6.52 1.91
CA PRO A 184 -4.47 7.75 1.11
C PRO A 184 -5.81 8.18 0.50
N PHE A 185 -6.72 7.23 0.25
CA PHE A 185 -8.06 7.50 -0.31
C PHE A 185 -9.18 7.48 0.74
N SER A 186 -8.81 7.35 2.02
CA SER A 186 -9.78 7.32 3.10
C SER A 186 -9.58 8.52 4.01
N ASN A 187 -10.65 9.31 4.17
CA ASN A 187 -10.74 10.28 5.26
C ASN A 187 -10.88 9.58 6.63
N LYS A 188 -10.89 8.24 6.67
CA LYS A 188 -10.95 7.48 7.92
C LYS A 188 -9.68 7.70 8.75
N ARG A 189 -9.91 7.79 10.06
CA ARG A 189 -8.90 8.11 11.08
C ARG A 189 -7.90 6.97 11.26
N THR A 190 -6.76 7.29 11.86
CA THR A 190 -5.85 6.32 12.47
C THR A 190 -6.65 5.42 13.41
N PHE A 191 -6.58 4.10 13.22
CA PHE A 191 -7.04 3.17 14.24
C PHE A 191 -5.98 3.15 15.33
N SER A 192 -6.36 3.38 16.58
CA SER A 192 -5.47 3.34 17.74
C SER A 192 -6.17 2.55 18.84
N LYS A 193 -5.48 1.55 19.39
CA LYS A 193 -6.03 0.69 20.43
C LYS A 193 -4.95 0.35 21.44
N VAL A 194 -5.20 0.70 22.71
CA VAL A 194 -4.39 0.25 23.85
C VAL A 194 -4.70 -1.22 24.11
N LEU A 195 -3.65 -2.02 24.24
CA LEU A 195 -3.74 -3.46 24.44
C LEU A 195 -3.24 -3.76 25.85
N ILE A 196 -4.15 -4.24 26.69
CA ILE A 196 -3.92 -4.49 28.11
C ILE A 196 -3.84 -6.00 28.40
N TYR A 197 -4.34 -6.84 27.49
CA TYR A 197 -4.46 -8.29 27.71
C TYR A 197 -3.66 -9.13 26.69
N PRO A 198 -2.87 -10.14 27.15
CA PRO A 198 -2.02 -10.96 26.27
C PRO A 198 -2.77 -11.70 25.15
N LYS A 199 -4.00 -12.14 25.42
CA LYS A 199 -4.78 -12.95 24.47
C LYS A 199 -5.11 -12.18 23.18
N GLU A 200 -5.15 -10.86 23.22
CA GLU A 200 -5.43 -10.04 22.04
C GLU A 200 -4.27 -10.02 21.05
N MET A 201 -3.03 -10.31 21.47
CA MET A 201 -1.81 -10.04 20.69
C MET A 201 -0.95 -11.24 20.33
N ASN A 202 -1.32 -12.44 20.77
CA ASN A 202 -0.51 -13.66 20.63
C ASN A 202 0.15 -13.89 19.25
N GLY A 203 -0.55 -13.59 18.14
CA GLY A 203 0.01 -13.75 16.80
C GLY A 203 1.07 -12.70 16.44
N ILE A 204 0.87 -11.46 16.88
CA ILE A 204 1.79 -10.35 16.65
C ILE A 204 3.01 -10.50 17.54
N ASP A 205 2.83 -10.86 18.80
CA ASP A 205 3.93 -11.08 19.75
C ASP A 205 4.91 -12.16 19.26
N LYS A 206 4.39 -13.24 18.67
CA LYS A 206 5.25 -14.29 18.08
C LYS A 206 6.11 -13.80 16.92
N ALA A 207 5.64 -12.77 16.20
CA ALA A 207 6.33 -12.17 15.06
C ALA A 207 7.15 -10.94 15.42
N ALA A 208 6.94 -10.37 16.60
CA ALA A 208 7.57 -9.13 17.04
C ALA A 208 8.93 -9.40 17.70
N GLU A 209 9.89 -8.55 17.38
CA GLU A 209 11.14 -8.39 18.10
C GLU A 209 11.34 -6.91 18.46
N SER A 210 12.16 -6.65 19.47
CA SER A 210 12.52 -5.28 19.84
C SER A 210 13.23 -4.61 18.67
N GLY A 211 12.66 -3.50 18.18
CA GLY A 211 13.30 -2.65 17.19
C GLY A 211 14.04 -1.50 17.85
N THR A 212 13.71 -0.28 17.44
CA THR A 212 14.37 0.93 17.93
C THR A 212 13.77 1.37 19.26
N ILE A 213 14.65 1.74 20.19
CA ILE A 213 14.29 2.25 21.51
C ILE A 213 14.35 3.78 21.48
N TYR A 214 13.32 4.41 22.03
CA TYR A 214 13.21 5.85 22.17
C TYR A 214 12.96 6.20 23.64
N THR A 215 13.74 7.14 24.18
CA THR A 215 13.37 7.77 25.43
C THR A 215 12.25 8.77 25.17
N PRO A 216 11.31 8.97 26.12
CA PRO A 216 10.32 10.02 26.03
C PRO A 216 10.94 11.40 25.75
N LYS A 217 12.11 11.70 26.32
CA LYS A 217 12.88 12.93 26.04
C LYS A 217 13.28 13.06 24.57
N TYR A 218 13.95 12.04 24.03
CA TYR A 218 14.35 12.05 22.62
C TYR A 218 13.13 12.21 21.70
N TYR A 219 12.03 11.51 22.02
CA TYR A 219 10.81 11.58 21.24
C TYR A 219 10.25 13.02 21.20
N MET A 220 10.19 13.68 22.34
CA MET A 220 9.74 15.07 22.41
C MET A 220 10.68 16.00 21.63
N GLU A 221 11.99 15.93 21.83
CA GLU A 221 12.96 16.83 21.19
C GLU A 221 12.98 16.71 19.65
N HIS A 222 12.78 15.51 19.11
CA HIS A 222 12.98 15.23 17.69
C HIS A 222 11.68 15.19 16.88
N PHE A 223 10.53 14.92 17.51
CA PHE A 223 9.25 14.76 16.81
C PHE A 223 8.21 15.81 17.22
N LYS A 224 8.24 16.36 18.44
CA LYS A 224 7.36 17.45 18.89
C LYS A 224 7.97 18.80 18.47
N LYS A 225 7.60 19.26 17.27
CA LYS A 225 7.73 20.65 16.85
C LYS A 225 6.38 21.35 16.93
#